data_AF-A0A2H1WKR5-F1
#
_entry.id   AF-A0A2H1WKR5-F1
#
_cell.length_a   1.000
_cell.length_b   1.000
_cell.length_c   1.000
_cell.angle_alpha   90.00
_cell.angle_beta   90.00
_cell.angle_gamma   90.00
#
_symmetry.space_group_name_H-M   'P 1'
#
loop_
_entity.id
_entity.type
_entity.pdbx_description
1 polymer ?
#
loop_
_entity_poly.entity_id
_entity_poly.type
_entity_poly.pdbx_seq_one_letter_code
_entity_poly.pdbx_strand_id
1 'polypeptide(L)' 'IYTDWANHYLERARSRRRAGASGGGLARDCADGLLLADVLEGVTGLKVHRAHRKPRNPQQM' A
#
# COMPACT_ATOMS: atom_id res chain seq x y z
N ILE A 1 8.38 -8.96 -10.39
CA ILE A 1 7.23 -8.44 -11.19
C ILE A 1 6.25 -7.67 -10.31
N TYR A 2 5.37 -8.30 -9.51
CA TYR A 2 4.36 -7.53 -8.74
C TYR A 2 4.96 -6.60 -7.68
N THR A 3 6.04 -7.03 -7.02
CA THR A 3 6.80 -6.20 -6.08
C THR A 3 7.35 -4.94 -6.74
N ASP A 4 7.99 -5.10 -7.91
CA ASP A 4 8.62 -3.99 -8.64
C ASP A 4 7.56 -3.03 -9.19
N TRP A 5 6.47 -3.59 -9.73
CA TRP A 5 5.31 -2.81 -10.19
C TRP A 5 4.70 -1.99 -9.05
N ALA A 6 4.50 -2.58 -7.87
CA ALA A 6 3.98 -1.87 -6.71
C ALA A 6 4.95 -0.76 -6.27
N ASN A 7 6.25 -1.05 -6.20
CA ASN A 7 7.26 -0.07 -5.80
C ASN A 7 7.34 1.12 -6.76
N HIS A 8 7.20 0.91 -8.08
CA HIS A 8 7.12 2.00 -9.05
C HIS A 8 6.00 3.01 -8.73
N TYR A 9 4.81 2.53 -8.40
CA TYR A 9 3.68 3.41 -8.06
C TYR A 9 3.76 3.97 -6.64
N LEU A 10 4.35 3.24 -5.69
CA LEU A 10 4.61 3.75 -4.34
C LEU A 10 5.58 4.94 -4.36
N GLU A 11 6.59 4.92 -5.23
CA GLU A 11 7.49 6.05 -5.45
C GLU A 11 6.75 7.26 -6.04
N ARG A 12 5.92 7.03 -7.06
CA ARG A 12 5.07 8.06 -7.67
C ARG A 12 4.11 8.69 -6.65
N ALA A 13 3.55 7.89 -5.75
CA ALA A 13 2.69 8.35 -4.65
C ALA A 13 3.45 9.03 -3.49
N ARG A 14 4.80 9.06 -3.53
CA ARG A 14 5.67 9.48 -2.42
C ARG A 14 5.39 8.71 -1.12
N SER A 15 4.98 7.44 -1.24
CA SER A 15 4.74 6.59 -0.08
C SER A 15 6.04 6.28 0.64
N ARG A 16 5.96 6.22 1.96
CA ARG A 16 7.04 5.74 2.83
C ARG A 16 7.12 4.21 2.90
N ARG A 17 6.10 3.52 2.36
CA ARG A 17 6.03 2.05 2.34
C ARG A 17 6.77 1.50 1.13
N ARG A 18 7.24 0.27 1.24
CA ARG A 18 7.86 -0.50 0.15
C ARG A 18 7.35 -1.92 0.17
N ALA A 19 7.03 -2.44 -1.01
CA ALA A 19 6.73 -3.85 -1.19
C ALA A 19 8.00 -4.68 -1.04
N GLY A 20 7.90 -5.85 -0.42
CA GLY A 20 9.00 -6.74 -0.07
C GLY A 20 9.64 -6.47 1.29
N ALA A 21 9.17 -5.47 2.05
CA ALA A 21 9.82 -5.07 3.30
C ALA A 21 9.60 -6.05 4.46
N SER A 22 8.46 -6.75 4.51
CA SER A 22 8.09 -7.59 5.66
C SER A 22 8.60 -9.04 5.60
N GLY A 23 9.43 -9.41 4.62
CA GLY A 23 9.98 -10.77 4.47
C GLY A 23 8.95 -11.87 4.13
N GLY A 24 7.66 -11.60 4.27
CA GLY A 24 6.55 -12.49 3.91
C GLY A 24 5.95 -12.23 2.53
N GLY A 25 6.59 -11.38 1.73
CA GLY A 25 6.14 -11.01 0.38
C GLY A 25 4.94 -10.06 0.36
N LEU A 26 4.54 -9.70 -0.87
CA LEU A 26 3.57 -8.63 -1.14
C LEU A 26 2.22 -8.84 -0.43
N ALA A 27 1.75 -10.08 -0.33
CA ALA A 27 0.47 -10.38 0.35
C ALA A 27 0.50 -9.95 1.82
N ARG A 28 1.64 -10.14 2.50
CA ARG A 28 1.81 -9.72 3.89
C ARG A 28 1.99 -8.21 4.01
N ASP A 29 2.70 -7.58 3.07
CA ASP A 29 2.85 -6.12 3.06
C ASP A 29 1.51 -5.39 2.85
N CYS A 30 0.55 -6.02 2.17
CA CYS A 30 -0.79 -5.48 1.94
C CYS A 30 -1.79 -5.77 3.07
N ALA A 31 -1.41 -6.50 4.13
CA ALA A 31 -2.36 -7.01 5.12
C ALA A 31 -3.16 -5.91 5.84
N ASP A 32 -2.55 -4.74 6.09
CA ASP A 32 -3.21 -3.59 6.75
C ASP A 32 -3.96 -2.67 5.78
N GLY A 33 -4.05 -3.03 4.49
CA GLY A 33 -4.71 -2.26 3.45
C GLY A 33 -4.00 -0.96 3.04
N LEU A 34 -2.99 -0.51 3.80
CA LEU A 34 -2.37 0.80 3.61
C LEU A 34 -1.38 0.82 2.46
N LEU A 35 -0.60 -0.25 2.29
CA LEU A 35 0.27 -0.35 1.11
C LEU A 35 -0.56 -0.40 -0.17
N LEU A 36 -1.67 -1.15 -0.16
CA LEU A 36 -2.59 -1.22 -1.30
C LEU A 36 -3.22 0.14 -1.60
N ALA A 37 -3.66 0.88 -0.57
CA ALA A 37 -4.20 2.22 -0.74
C ALA A 37 -3.17 3.15 -1.41
N ASP A 38 -1.92 3.16 -0.94
CA ASP A 38 -0.87 3.99 -1.53
C ASP A 38 -0.54 3.61 -2.98
N VAL A 39 -0.57 2.32 -3.32
CA VAL A 39 -0.43 1.84 -4.71
C VAL A 39 -1.58 2.37 -5.57
N LEU A 40 -2.83 2.28 -5.11
CA LEU A 40 -4.00 2.80 -5.84
C LEU A 40 -3.88 4.31 -6.07
N GLU A 41 -3.41 5.08 -5.08
CA GLU A 41 -3.16 6.51 -5.25
C GLU A 41 -2.06 6.78 -6.29
N GLY A 42 -1.00 5.97 -6.30
CA GLY A 42 0.07 6.08 -7.29
C GLY A 42 -0.39 5.76 -8.71
N VAL A 43 -1.22 4.72 -8.88
CA VAL A 43 -1.76 4.28 -10.17
C VAL A 43 -2.77 5.28 -10.73
N THR A 44 -3.70 5.74 -9.90
CA THR A 44 -4.83 6.57 -10.35
C THR A 44 -4.54 8.06 -10.28
N GLY A 45 -3.58 8.49 -9.46
CA GLY A 45 -3.39 9.89 -9.10
C GLY A 45 -4.50 10.46 -8.20
N LEU A 46 -5.46 9.64 -7.76
CA LEU A 46 -6.58 10.03 -6.92
C LEU A 46 -6.36 9.62 -5.47
N LYS A 47 -6.97 10.34 -4.52
CA LYS A 47 -6.90 9.99 -3.09
C LYS A 47 -7.90 8.90 -2.72
N VAL A 48 -7.46 7.95 -1.90
CA VAL A 48 -8.33 6.91 -1.32
C VAL A 48 -8.91 7.43 -0.01
N HIS A 49 -10.05 8.12 -0.09
CA HIS A 49 -10.63 8.87 1.04
C HIS A 49 -11.15 8.01 2.21
N ARG A 50 -11.49 6.74 1.98
CA ARG A 50 -12.07 5.86 3.00
C ARG A 50 -11.06 4.92 3.69
N ALA A 51 -9.78 5.01 3.33
CA ALA A 51 -8.75 4.20 3.97
C ALA A 51 -8.47 4.72 5.39
N HIS A 52 -8.61 3.85 6.40
CA HIS A 52 -8.19 4.16 7.76
C HIS A 52 -6.67 4.25 7.82
N ARG A 53 -6.09 5.45 7.79
CA ARG A 53 -4.61 5.65 7.77
C ARG A 53 -3.87 5.15 9.03
N LYS A 54 -4.61 4.80 10.07
CA LYS A 54 -4.13 4.20 11.32
C LYS A 54 -5.16 3.15 11.79
N PRO A 55 -5.23 1.98 11.13
CA PRO A 55 -6.17 0.94 11.51
C PRO A 55 -5.77 0.40 12.89
N ARG A 56 -6.74 0.25 13.79
CA ARG A 56 -6.55 -0.19 15.19
C ARG A 56 -7.19 -1.53 15.48
N ASN A 57 -8.07 -2.00 14.59
CA ASN A 57 -8.73 -3.28 14.71
C ASN A 57 -8.89 -3.91 13.31
N PRO A 58 -9.18 -5.23 13.23
CA PRO A 58 -9.34 -5.91 11.94
C PRO A 58 -10.49 -5.39 11.08
N GLN A 59 -11.49 -4.70 11.67
CA GLN A 59 -12.61 -4.12 10.93
C GLN A 59 -12.22 -2.82 10.19
N GLN A 60 -11.07 -2.24 10.54
CA GLN A 60 -10.53 -1.02 9.93
C GLN A 60 -9.44 -1.31 8.88
N MET A 61 -9.04 -2.57 8.72
CA MET A 61 -8.13 -3.04 7.67
C MET A 61 -8.93 -3.34 6.41
#